data_AF-A0A925VI39-F1
#
_entry.id   AF-A0A925VI39-F1
#
_cell.length_a   1.000
_cell.length_b   1.000
_cell.length_c   1.000
_cell.angle_alpha   90.00
_cell.angle_beta   90.00
_cell.angle_gamma   90.00
#
_symmetry.space_group_name_H-M   'P 1'
#
loop_
_entity.id
_entity.type
_entity.pdbx_description
1 polymer ?
#
loop_
_entity_poly.entity_id
_entity_poly.type
_entity_poly.pdbx_seq_one_letter_code
_entity_poly.pdbx_strand_id
1 'polypeptide(L)'
;AALAGVDLPDEADGFADGVDDGVDANYEAELAQTVERLVAASDEELEPLVGELRADIDYSFFELWTSRIDAAEAAGDTDEAERLGARRTRILDLAEQLDQQAQAMFEAGSEVLRVVLDAPDLAAALREQGDKVDEGFLMVASANAEAARHIGNVELADRLEQIAQVAMQQIEERMTPEERFINQLLATETPQESTKILRRSFAQITPALVKRANELAEQAEGRGNTPTAERLRQIGREAGAMLF
;
A
#
# COMPACT_ATOMS: atom_id res chain seq x y z
N ALA A 1 25.36 -75.08 22.02
CA ALA A 1 24.86 -75.11 20.64
C ALA A 1 24.05 -73.82 20.44
N ALA A 2 24.61 -72.79 19.79
CA ALA A 2 24.57 -72.60 18.32
C ALA A 2 23.11 -72.31 17.89
N LEU A 3 22.70 -71.20 17.26
CA LEU A 3 23.29 -70.34 16.22
C LEU A 3 22.49 -69.02 16.12
N ALA A 4 23.17 -67.98 15.58
CA ALA A 4 22.71 -66.99 14.59
C ALA A 4 21.36 -66.25 14.81
N GLY A 5 21.29 -64.91 14.77
CA GLY A 5 21.84 -64.04 13.75
C GLY A 5 20.69 -63.57 12.86
N VAL A 6 20.15 -62.38 13.13
CA VAL A 6 19.33 -61.61 12.18
C VAL A 6 19.84 -60.18 12.21
N ASP A 7 20.42 -59.83 11.07
CA ASP A 7 20.81 -58.52 10.57
C ASP A 7 19.71 -57.46 10.81
N LEU A 8 20.09 -56.32 11.40
CA LEU A 8 19.34 -55.08 11.26
C LEU A 8 20.04 -54.27 10.17
N PRO A 9 19.35 -53.82 9.12
CA PRO A 9 19.96 -52.97 8.11
C PRO A 9 20.35 -51.62 8.72
N ASP A 10 21.59 -51.25 8.42
CA ASP A 10 22.21 -49.94 8.63
C ASP A 10 21.60 -48.96 7.62
N GLU A 11 20.48 -48.33 7.96
CA GLU A 11 19.97 -47.16 7.22
C GLU A 11 20.57 -45.89 7.83
N ALA A 12 21.87 -45.72 7.58
CA ALA A 12 22.45 -44.42 7.41
C ALA A 12 22.06 -43.92 6.01
N ASP A 13 20.85 -43.37 5.88
CA ASP A 13 20.46 -42.59 4.71
C ASP A 13 20.30 -41.12 5.13
N GLY A 14 21.11 -40.29 4.48
CA GLY A 14 21.28 -38.88 4.77
C GLY A 14 19.97 -38.11 4.65
N PHE A 15 19.67 -37.35 5.70
CA PHE A 15 18.92 -36.12 5.54
C PHE A 15 19.80 -35.15 4.76
N ALA A 16 19.65 -35.21 3.45
CA ALA A 16 20.16 -34.22 2.51
C ALA A 16 19.63 -32.83 2.91
N ASP A 17 20.50 -32.08 3.60
CA ASP A 17 21.02 -30.80 3.14
C ASP A 17 20.57 -30.44 1.70
N GLY A 18 19.79 -29.38 1.53
CA GLY A 18 19.42 -28.91 0.19
C GLY A 18 18.10 -28.16 0.01
N VAL A 19 17.48 -27.63 1.06
CA VAL A 19 16.29 -26.75 0.91
C VAL A 19 16.44 -25.54 1.84
N ASP A 20 17.34 -24.61 1.53
CA ASP A 20 17.25 -23.24 2.09
C ASP A 20 18.05 -22.18 1.31
N ASP A 21 19.24 -22.54 0.77
CA ASP A 21 20.15 -21.56 0.15
C ASP A 21 19.57 -20.75 -1.03
N GLY A 22 18.58 -21.28 -1.73
CA GLY A 22 17.98 -20.63 -2.91
C GLY A 22 16.88 -19.60 -2.59
N VAL A 23 16.25 -19.70 -1.42
CA VAL A 23 15.20 -18.77 -0.98
C VAL A 23 15.85 -17.54 -0.33
N ASP A 24 16.88 -17.77 0.49
CA ASP A 24 17.67 -16.71 1.13
C ASP A 24 18.41 -15.85 0.10
N ALA A 25 19.04 -16.46 -0.92
CA ALA A 25 19.75 -15.70 -1.96
C ALA A 25 18.83 -14.81 -2.81
N ASN A 26 17.57 -15.21 -3.01
CA ASN A 26 16.61 -14.39 -3.74
C ASN A 26 16.12 -13.21 -2.90
N TYR A 27 15.85 -13.45 -1.61
CA TYR A 27 15.47 -12.40 -0.67
C TYR A 27 16.58 -11.36 -0.49
N GLU A 28 17.85 -11.79 -0.34
CA GLU A 28 18.99 -10.87 -0.26
C GLU A 28 19.15 -10.01 -1.53
N ALA A 29 18.92 -10.58 -2.71
CA ALA A 29 19.00 -9.86 -3.98
C ALA A 29 17.89 -8.82 -4.14
N GLU A 30 16.66 -9.17 -3.75
CA GLU A 30 15.51 -8.26 -3.72
C GLU A 30 15.74 -7.11 -2.73
N LEU A 31 16.21 -7.43 -1.52
CA LEU A 31 16.56 -6.45 -0.49
C LEU A 31 17.64 -5.46 -0.97
N ALA A 32 18.68 -5.97 -1.61
CA ALA A 32 19.74 -5.14 -2.19
C ALA A 32 19.21 -4.22 -3.30
N GLN A 33 18.29 -4.70 -4.13
CA GLN A 33 17.63 -3.88 -5.15
C GLN A 33 16.77 -2.78 -4.53
N THR A 34 16.03 -3.08 -3.47
CA THR A 34 15.23 -2.09 -2.71
C THR A 34 16.13 -0.98 -2.14
N VAL A 35 17.25 -1.35 -1.53
CA VAL A 35 18.25 -0.38 -1.03
C VAL A 35 18.79 0.49 -2.18
N GLU A 36 19.23 -0.12 -3.29
CA GLU A 36 19.73 0.63 -4.46
C GLU A 36 18.72 1.66 -4.99
N ARG A 37 17.46 1.25 -5.14
CA ARG A 37 16.39 2.12 -5.61
C ARG A 37 16.21 3.34 -4.71
N LEU A 38 16.18 3.13 -3.40
CA LEU A 38 15.99 4.21 -2.41
C LEU A 38 17.24 5.08 -2.23
N VAL A 39 18.44 4.54 -2.46
CA VAL A 39 19.69 5.33 -2.50
C VAL A 39 19.72 6.27 -3.71
N ALA A 40 19.26 5.78 -4.87
CA ALA A 40 19.28 6.49 -6.15
C ALA A 40 18.10 7.46 -6.35
N ALA A 41 17.02 7.29 -5.60
CA ALA A 41 15.83 8.15 -5.70
C ALA A 41 16.16 9.62 -5.40
N SER A 42 15.54 10.53 -6.16
CA SER A 42 15.54 11.95 -5.81
C SER A 42 14.72 12.22 -4.54
N ASP A 43 14.89 13.41 -3.95
CA ASP A 43 14.15 13.79 -2.74
C ASP A 43 12.63 13.84 -2.98
N GLU A 44 12.21 14.20 -4.18
CA GLU A 44 10.80 14.24 -4.60
C GLU A 44 10.23 12.82 -4.77
N GLU A 45 11.06 11.87 -5.21
CA GLU A 45 10.69 10.47 -5.42
C GLU A 45 10.81 9.61 -4.15
N LEU A 46 11.44 10.11 -3.09
CA LEU A 46 11.75 9.29 -1.92
C LEU A 46 10.49 8.86 -1.17
N GLU A 47 9.62 9.80 -0.82
CA GLU A 47 8.35 9.53 -0.12
C GLU A 47 7.44 8.55 -0.89
N PRO A 48 7.15 8.76 -2.18
CA PRO A 48 6.33 7.82 -2.91
C PRO A 48 6.94 6.43 -3.04
N LEU A 49 8.26 6.36 -3.21
CA LEU A 49 8.98 5.10 -3.33
C LEU A 49 9.02 4.33 -2.00
N VAL A 50 9.11 5.04 -0.86
CA VAL A 50 8.99 4.43 0.47
C VAL A 50 7.59 3.87 0.69
N GLY A 51 6.54 4.55 0.23
CA GLY A 51 5.17 4.03 0.25
C GLY A 51 5.00 2.75 -0.57
N GLU A 52 5.54 2.73 -1.78
CA GLU A 52 5.52 1.56 -2.69
C GLU A 52 6.26 0.36 -2.08
N LEU A 53 7.47 0.61 -1.56
CA LEU A 53 8.37 -0.44 -1.05
C LEU A 53 8.17 -0.72 0.44
N ARG A 54 7.12 -0.18 1.06
CA ARG A 54 6.95 -0.26 2.51
C ARG A 54 7.02 -1.69 3.03
N ALA A 55 6.45 -2.66 2.32
CA ALA A 55 6.47 -4.07 2.73
C ALA A 55 7.89 -4.65 2.85
N ASP A 56 8.85 -4.12 2.08
CA ASP A 56 10.24 -4.56 2.03
C ASP A 56 11.16 -3.75 2.97
N ILE A 57 10.65 -2.67 3.56
CA ILE A 57 11.38 -1.81 4.51
C ILE A 57 11.18 -2.37 5.92
N ASP A 58 12.00 -3.37 6.26
CA ASP A 58 12.01 -4.04 7.55
C ASP A 58 13.34 -3.84 8.29
N TYR A 59 13.58 -4.63 9.34
CA TYR A 59 14.84 -4.58 10.07
C TYR A 59 16.05 -4.93 9.20
N SER A 60 15.94 -5.97 8.37
CA SER A 60 17.00 -6.46 7.48
C SER A 60 17.39 -5.39 6.45
N PHE A 61 16.41 -4.63 5.94
CA PHE A 61 16.64 -3.48 5.07
C PHE A 61 17.56 -2.45 5.72
N PHE A 62 17.29 -2.07 6.97
CA PHE A 62 18.09 -1.08 7.68
C PHE A 62 19.46 -1.61 8.09
N GLU A 63 19.60 -2.91 8.32
CA GLU A 63 20.89 -3.56 8.55
C GLU A 63 21.77 -3.48 7.30
N LEU A 64 21.23 -3.83 6.13
CA LEU A 64 21.94 -3.70 4.85
C LEU A 64 22.28 -2.24 4.54
N TRP A 65 21.37 -1.31 4.83
CA TRP A 65 21.63 0.12 4.67
C TRP A 65 22.79 0.59 5.57
N THR A 66 22.79 0.18 6.84
CA THR A 66 23.87 0.50 7.78
C THR A 66 25.21 -0.06 7.29
N SER A 67 25.24 -1.29 6.77
CA SER A 67 26.47 -1.85 6.18
C SER A 67 27.04 -1.00 5.04
N ARG A 68 26.21 -0.28 4.28
CA ARG A 68 26.68 0.63 3.22
C ARG A 68 27.27 1.92 3.77
N ILE A 69 26.69 2.46 4.84
CA ILE A 69 27.24 3.61 5.56
C ILE A 69 28.64 3.24 6.07
N ASP A 70 28.75 2.11 6.77
CA ASP A 70 30.03 1.62 7.32
C ASP A 70 31.08 1.40 6.21
N ALA A 71 30.67 0.90 5.04
CA ALA A 71 31.56 0.73 3.89
C ALA A 71 32.06 2.06 3.32
N ALA A 72 31.19 3.09 3.23
CA ALA A 72 31.59 4.43 2.80
C ALA A 72 32.55 5.07 3.81
N GLU A 73 32.28 4.93 5.10
CA GLU A 73 33.17 5.39 6.18
C GLU A 73 34.54 4.70 6.12
N ALA A 74 34.56 3.37 5.94
CA ALA A 74 35.79 2.59 5.82
C ALA A 74 36.60 2.96 4.56
N ALA A 75 35.92 3.38 3.49
CA ALA A 75 36.55 3.92 2.28
C ALA A 75 37.05 5.37 2.43
N GLY A 76 36.70 6.05 3.53
CA GLY A 76 37.02 7.45 3.78
C GLY A 76 36.12 8.44 3.02
N ASP A 77 35.00 7.97 2.48
CA ASP A 77 34.00 8.81 1.79
C ASP A 77 32.98 9.33 2.80
N THR A 78 33.40 10.34 3.58
CA THR A 78 32.58 10.91 4.66
C THR A 78 31.33 11.60 4.13
N ASP A 79 31.40 12.22 2.96
CA ASP A 79 30.26 12.93 2.36
C ASP A 79 29.16 11.94 1.97
N GLU A 80 29.54 10.79 1.38
CA GLU A 80 28.59 9.74 1.05
C GLU A 80 28.01 9.07 2.29
N ALA A 81 28.83 8.80 3.30
CA ALA A 81 28.36 8.25 4.59
C ALA A 81 27.33 9.18 5.25
N GLU A 82 27.58 10.50 5.28
CA GLU A 82 26.63 11.49 5.80
C GLU A 82 25.34 11.53 4.98
N ARG A 83 25.44 11.52 3.63
CA ARG A 83 24.27 11.50 2.73
C ARG A 83 23.40 10.28 2.98
N LEU A 84 24.01 9.09 3.06
CA LEU A 84 23.32 7.82 3.32
C LEU A 84 22.70 7.80 4.73
N GLY A 85 23.37 8.36 5.72
CA GLY A 85 22.86 8.49 7.09
C GLY A 85 21.64 9.41 7.20
N ALA A 86 21.67 10.56 6.54
CA ALA A 86 20.53 11.48 6.45
C ALA A 86 19.35 10.81 5.74
N ARG A 87 19.61 10.10 4.64
CA ARG A 87 18.57 9.36 3.91
C ARG A 87 17.94 8.25 4.73
N ARG A 88 18.74 7.47 5.46
CA ARG A 88 18.26 6.42 6.37
C ARG A 88 17.26 6.97 7.38
N THR A 89 17.60 8.10 8.01
CA THR A 89 16.74 8.79 8.97
C THR A 89 15.41 9.19 8.32
N ARG A 90 15.47 9.79 7.12
CA ARG A 90 14.25 10.20 6.40
C ARG A 90 13.35 9.01 6.05
N ILE A 91 13.92 7.89 5.61
CA ILE A 91 13.16 6.67 5.29
C ILE A 91 12.50 6.10 6.55
N LEU A 92 13.21 6.09 7.69
CA LEU A 92 12.63 5.66 8.98
C LEU A 92 11.40 6.51 9.35
N ASP A 93 11.54 7.83 9.31
CA ASP A 93 10.44 8.75 9.65
C ASP A 93 9.22 8.53 8.74
N LEU A 94 9.45 8.36 7.43
CA LEU A 94 8.39 8.10 6.46
C LEU A 94 7.71 6.75 6.69
N ALA A 95 8.50 5.68 6.93
CA ALA A 95 7.97 4.36 7.21
C ALA A 95 7.11 4.35 8.49
N GLU A 96 7.57 5.02 9.55
CA GLU A 96 6.82 5.15 10.80
C GLU A 96 5.50 5.92 10.61
N GLN A 97 5.51 7.01 9.83
CA GLN A 97 4.30 7.77 9.51
C GLN A 97 3.27 6.93 8.75
N LEU A 98 3.73 6.15 7.77
CA LEU A 98 2.87 5.24 7.01
C LEU A 98 2.27 4.16 7.90
N ASP A 99 3.07 3.59 8.82
CA ASP A 99 2.59 2.57 9.76
C ASP A 99 1.53 3.10 10.70
N GLN A 100 1.78 4.27 11.29
CA GLN A 100 0.83 4.92 12.18
C GLN A 100 -0.48 5.23 11.47
N GLN A 101 -0.40 5.69 10.22
CA GLN A 101 -1.58 5.95 9.41
C GLN A 101 -2.36 4.66 9.11
N ALA A 102 -1.66 3.60 8.67
CA ALA A 102 -2.28 2.32 8.37
C ALA A 102 -2.96 1.73 9.62
N GLN A 103 -2.30 1.81 10.77
CA GLN A 103 -2.86 1.36 12.05
C GLN A 103 -4.12 2.15 12.42
N ALA A 104 -4.10 3.47 12.31
CA ALA A 104 -5.26 4.31 12.60
C ALA A 104 -6.44 4.02 11.66
N MET A 105 -6.17 3.78 10.37
CA MET A 105 -7.18 3.37 9.39
C MET A 105 -7.78 2.01 9.75
N PHE A 106 -6.93 1.04 10.11
CA PHE A 106 -7.36 -0.29 10.50
C PHE A 106 -8.24 -0.28 11.77
N GLU A 107 -7.85 0.50 12.78
CA GLU A 107 -8.62 0.68 14.02
C GLU A 107 -9.98 1.33 13.75
N ALA A 108 -10.00 2.41 12.97
CA ALA A 108 -11.23 3.10 12.60
C ALA A 108 -12.18 2.18 11.82
N GLY A 109 -11.66 1.45 10.83
CA GLY A 109 -12.43 0.49 10.05
C GLY A 109 -12.96 -0.66 10.91
N SER A 110 -12.15 -1.16 11.86
CA SER A 110 -12.55 -2.24 12.76
C SER A 110 -13.69 -1.84 13.70
N GLU A 111 -13.67 -0.61 14.22
CA GLU A 111 -14.74 -0.11 15.07
C GLU A 111 -16.06 0.06 14.29
N VAL A 112 -16.00 0.59 13.07
CA VAL A 112 -17.16 0.64 12.17
C VAL A 112 -17.70 -0.76 11.89
N LEU A 113 -16.80 -1.71 11.60
CA LEU A 113 -17.18 -3.09 11.27
C LEU A 113 -17.90 -3.76 12.44
N ARG A 114 -17.41 -3.56 13.66
CA ARG A 114 -18.05 -4.07 14.88
C ARG A 114 -19.48 -3.54 15.05
N VAL A 115 -19.69 -2.24 14.82
CA VAL A 115 -21.03 -1.64 14.92
C VAL A 115 -21.98 -2.18 13.85
N VAL A 116 -21.46 -2.35 12.63
CA VAL A 116 -22.26 -2.74 11.46
C VAL A 116 -22.59 -4.24 11.46
N LEU A 117 -21.69 -5.09 11.96
CA LEU A 117 -21.89 -6.54 12.04
C LEU A 117 -23.14 -6.90 12.86
N ASP A 118 -23.35 -6.24 13.99
CA ASP A 118 -24.48 -6.50 14.90
C ASP A 118 -25.78 -5.77 14.48
N ALA A 119 -25.73 -4.96 13.43
CA ALA A 119 -26.87 -4.14 13.03
C ALA A 119 -28.00 -4.97 12.40
N PRO A 120 -29.28 -4.70 12.77
CA PRO A 120 -30.45 -5.29 12.11
C PRO A 120 -30.63 -4.79 10.67
N ASP A 121 -30.31 -3.51 10.42
CA ASP A 121 -30.33 -2.87 9.11
C ASP A 121 -28.93 -2.41 8.74
N LEU A 122 -28.27 -3.21 7.91
CA LEU A 122 -26.92 -2.97 7.40
C LEU A 122 -26.80 -1.62 6.66
N ALA A 123 -27.76 -1.32 5.79
CA ALA A 123 -27.68 -0.12 4.96
C ALA A 123 -27.87 1.15 5.80
N ALA A 124 -28.77 1.12 6.79
CA ALA A 124 -28.93 2.22 7.73
C ALA A 124 -27.67 2.40 8.59
N ALA A 125 -27.12 1.32 9.15
CA ALA A 125 -25.94 1.37 10.00
C ALA A 125 -24.71 1.93 9.27
N LEU A 126 -24.45 1.49 8.04
CA LEU A 126 -23.37 2.05 7.22
C LEU A 126 -23.59 3.54 6.91
N ARG A 127 -24.83 3.94 6.62
CA ARG A 127 -25.14 5.34 6.29
C ARG A 127 -24.95 6.26 7.50
N GLU A 128 -25.24 5.77 8.71
CA GLU A 128 -24.99 6.49 9.96
C GLU A 128 -23.50 6.71 10.24
N GLN A 129 -22.62 5.82 9.76
CA GLN A 129 -21.17 5.94 9.92
C GLN A 129 -20.56 6.98 8.96
N GLY A 130 -21.28 7.34 7.90
CA GLY A 130 -20.96 8.48 7.05
C GLY A 130 -19.55 8.39 6.47
N ASP A 131 -18.73 9.44 6.68
CA ASP A 131 -17.35 9.53 6.16
C ASP A 131 -16.41 8.41 6.64
N LYS A 132 -16.77 7.68 7.70
CA LYS A 132 -15.97 6.54 8.19
C LYS A 132 -16.14 5.29 7.33
N VAL A 133 -17.16 5.25 6.48
CA VAL A 133 -17.32 4.21 5.46
C VAL A 133 -16.52 4.66 4.24
N ASP A 134 -15.23 4.38 4.28
CA ASP A 134 -14.26 4.73 3.26
C ASP A 134 -13.47 3.50 2.76
N GLU A 135 -12.42 3.73 1.98
CA GLU A 135 -11.56 2.67 1.45
C GLU A 135 -10.86 1.88 2.57
N GLY A 136 -10.47 2.54 3.67
CA GLY A 136 -9.90 1.90 4.84
C GLY A 136 -10.85 0.89 5.47
N PHE A 137 -12.11 1.28 5.63
CA PHE A 137 -13.17 0.38 6.08
C PHE A 137 -13.35 -0.83 5.14
N LEU A 138 -13.38 -0.60 3.82
CA LEU A 138 -13.52 -1.68 2.83
C LEU A 138 -12.36 -2.68 2.90
N MET A 139 -11.13 -2.20 3.09
CA MET A 139 -9.96 -3.06 3.27
C MET A 139 -10.09 -3.94 4.52
N VAL A 140 -10.50 -3.35 5.65
CA VAL A 140 -10.73 -4.09 6.91
C VAL A 140 -11.82 -5.15 6.74
N ALA A 141 -12.96 -4.79 6.14
CA ALA A 141 -14.06 -5.75 5.90
C ALA A 141 -13.61 -6.92 5.02
N SER A 142 -12.86 -6.64 3.95
CA SER A 142 -12.35 -7.66 3.02
C SER A 142 -11.32 -8.59 3.67
N ALA A 143 -10.38 -8.04 4.44
CA ALA A 143 -9.38 -8.81 5.16
C ALA A 143 -10.03 -9.75 6.19
N ASN A 144 -11.04 -9.28 6.92
CA ASN A 144 -11.79 -10.11 7.85
C ASN A 144 -12.61 -11.20 7.14
N ALA A 145 -13.16 -10.91 5.95
CA ALA A 145 -13.89 -11.90 5.15
C ALA A 145 -12.98 -13.06 4.72
N GLU A 146 -11.76 -12.73 4.27
CA GLU A 146 -10.76 -13.73 3.89
C GLU A 146 -10.31 -14.57 5.10
N ALA A 147 -10.04 -13.92 6.23
CA ALA A 147 -9.70 -14.61 7.48
C ALA A 147 -10.82 -15.57 7.92
N ALA A 148 -12.09 -15.15 7.83
CA ALA A 148 -13.25 -15.98 8.15
C ALA A 148 -13.35 -17.21 7.23
N ARG A 149 -13.05 -17.06 5.92
CA ARG A 149 -12.97 -18.19 4.98
C ARG A 149 -11.86 -19.18 5.36
N HIS A 150 -10.67 -18.69 5.68
CA HIS A 150 -9.54 -19.54 6.03
C HIS A 150 -9.81 -20.42 7.25
N ILE A 151 -10.57 -19.92 8.24
CA ILE A 151 -10.95 -20.70 9.44
C ILE A 151 -12.26 -21.49 9.25
N GLY A 152 -12.84 -21.50 8.05
CA GLY A 152 -14.05 -22.25 7.72
C GLY A 152 -15.36 -21.62 8.19
N ASN A 153 -15.36 -20.36 8.62
CA ASN A 153 -16.56 -19.64 9.03
C ASN A 153 -17.20 -18.93 7.82
N VAL A 154 -17.85 -19.73 6.97
CA VAL A 154 -18.47 -19.25 5.71
C VAL A 154 -19.57 -18.22 5.97
N GLU A 155 -20.40 -18.41 7.00
CA GLU A 155 -21.49 -17.48 7.32
C GLU A 155 -20.96 -16.08 7.65
N LEU A 156 -19.90 -16.00 8.44
CA LEU A 156 -19.26 -14.72 8.75
C LEU A 156 -18.59 -14.11 7.52
N ALA A 157 -17.94 -14.92 6.67
CA ALA A 157 -17.35 -14.44 5.43
C ALA A 157 -18.41 -13.82 4.51
N ASP A 158 -19.54 -14.50 4.28
CA ASP A 158 -20.64 -14.02 3.44
C ASP A 158 -21.22 -12.70 3.99
N ARG A 159 -21.39 -12.61 5.32
CA ARG A 159 -21.83 -11.38 6.00
C ARG A 159 -20.87 -10.22 5.75
N LEU A 160 -19.57 -10.46 5.87
CA LEU A 160 -18.52 -9.44 5.69
C LEU A 160 -18.41 -8.98 4.23
N GLU A 161 -18.55 -9.89 3.27
CA GLU A 161 -18.64 -9.53 1.86
C GLU A 161 -19.87 -8.68 1.54
N GLN A 162 -21.02 -9.03 2.12
CA GLN A 162 -22.23 -8.23 1.97
C GLN A 162 -22.04 -6.82 2.53
N ILE A 163 -21.38 -6.69 3.68
CA ILE A 163 -21.02 -5.40 4.28
C ILE A 163 -20.15 -4.59 3.32
N ALA A 164 -19.09 -5.18 2.77
CA ALA A 164 -18.19 -4.52 1.83
C ALA A 164 -18.92 -4.05 0.56
N GLN A 165 -19.82 -4.88 0.00
CA GLN A 165 -20.61 -4.52 -1.17
C GLN A 165 -21.54 -3.33 -0.93
N VAL A 166 -22.29 -3.34 0.19
CA VAL A 166 -23.20 -2.23 0.52
C VAL A 166 -22.42 -0.95 0.81
N ALA A 167 -21.28 -1.05 1.48
CA ALA A 167 -20.40 0.09 1.74
C ALA A 167 -19.86 0.70 0.45
N MET A 168 -19.39 -0.13 -0.48
CA MET A 168 -18.91 0.33 -1.78
C MET A 168 -20.01 1.08 -2.55
N GLN A 169 -21.22 0.54 -2.57
CA GLN A 169 -22.36 1.24 -3.19
C GLN A 169 -22.62 2.61 -2.53
N GLN A 170 -22.57 2.71 -1.20
CA GLN A 170 -22.77 3.99 -0.51
C GLN A 170 -21.65 4.99 -0.79
N ILE A 171 -20.40 4.52 -0.90
CA ILE A 171 -19.26 5.36 -1.28
C ILE A 171 -19.50 5.92 -2.69
N GLU A 172 -19.87 5.07 -3.65
CA GLU A 172 -20.16 5.47 -5.03
C GLU A 172 -21.35 6.44 -5.13
N GLU A 173 -22.43 6.20 -4.39
CA GLU A 173 -23.63 7.07 -4.36
C GLU A 173 -23.32 8.47 -3.84
N ARG A 174 -22.31 8.60 -2.98
CA ARG A 174 -21.87 9.87 -2.41
C ARG A 174 -20.87 10.61 -3.31
N MET A 175 -20.31 9.96 -4.33
CA MET A 175 -19.37 10.59 -5.24
C MET A 175 -20.03 11.66 -6.11
N THR A 176 -19.48 12.86 -6.03
CA THR A 176 -19.80 13.98 -6.92
C THR A 176 -19.47 13.65 -8.39
N PRO A 177 -20.15 14.28 -9.36
CA PRO A 177 -19.80 14.13 -10.78
C PRO A 177 -18.32 14.43 -11.05
N GLU A 178 -17.78 15.44 -10.37
CA GLU A 178 -16.37 15.83 -10.45
C GLU A 178 -15.43 14.70 -9.98
N GLU A 179 -15.72 14.08 -8.82
CA GLU A 179 -14.92 12.95 -8.32
C GLU A 179 -14.95 11.75 -9.24
N ARG A 180 -16.14 11.39 -9.76
CA ARG A 180 -16.26 10.28 -10.71
C ARG A 180 -15.43 10.53 -11.96
N PHE A 181 -15.45 11.76 -12.48
CA PHE A 181 -14.65 12.10 -13.64
C PHE A 181 -13.14 12.12 -13.33
N ILE A 182 -12.73 12.62 -12.16
CA ILE A 182 -11.33 12.57 -11.71
C ILE A 182 -10.86 11.11 -11.58
N ASN A 183 -11.64 10.23 -10.97
CA ASN A 183 -11.29 8.81 -10.84
C ASN A 183 -11.12 8.14 -12.21
N GLN A 184 -12.01 8.46 -13.17
CA GLN A 184 -11.85 8.01 -14.56
C GLN A 184 -10.53 8.49 -15.18
N LEU A 185 -10.12 9.72 -14.91
CA LEU A 185 -8.87 10.31 -15.40
C LEU A 185 -7.62 9.75 -14.73
N LEU A 186 -7.72 9.26 -13.49
CA LEU A 186 -6.66 8.58 -12.75
C LEU A 186 -6.51 7.12 -13.16
N ALA A 187 -7.62 6.45 -13.50
CA ALA A 187 -7.63 5.05 -13.91
C ALA A 187 -7.05 4.79 -15.32
N THR A 188 -6.68 5.84 -16.08
CA THR A 188 -6.01 5.69 -17.37
C THR A 188 -4.57 5.22 -17.20
N GLU A 189 -4.08 4.40 -18.13
CA GLU A 189 -2.71 3.88 -18.08
C GLU A 189 -1.65 4.99 -18.17
N THR A 190 -1.97 6.10 -18.85
CA THR A 190 -1.00 7.18 -19.07
C THR A 190 -1.60 8.59 -18.91
N PRO A 191 -0.79 9.57 -18.49
CA PRO A 191 -1.21 10.97 -18.46
C PRO A 191 -1.75 11.48 -19.79
N GLN A 192 -1.18 11.04 -20.91
CA GLN A 192 -1.58 11.46 -22.25
C GLN A 192 -2.99 10.97 -22.62
N GLU A 193 -3.39 9.79 -22.15
CA GLU A 193 -4.76 9.29 -22.33
C GLU A 193 -5.76 10.09 -21.52
N SER A 194 -5.44 10.37 -20.26
CA SER A 194 -6.23 11.26 -19.41
C SER A 194 -6.45 12.63 -20.06
N THR A 195 -5.40 13.27 -20.60
CA THR A 195 -5.53 14.55 -21.32
C THR A 195 -6.45 14.42 -22.56
N LYS A 196 -6.42 13.29 -23.29
CA LYS A 196 -7.33 13.06 -24.42
C LYS A 196 -8.78 12.95 -23.96
N ILE A 197 -9.04 12.27 -22.84
CA ILE A 197 -10.39 12.17 -22.25
C ILE A 197 -10.85 13.57 -21.82
N LEU A 198 -10.01 14.31 -21.11
CA LEU A 198 -10.28 15.68 -20.67
C LEU A 198 -10.71 16.56 -21.85
N ARG A 199 -9.93 16.57 -22.94
CA ARG A 199 -10.25 17.32 -24.18
C ARG A 199 -11.49 16.84 -24.90
N ARG A 200 -11.95 15.60 -24.73
CA ARG A 200 -13.20 15.12 -25.35
C ARG A 200 -14.41 15.46 -24.49
N SER A 201 -14.22 15.66 -23.20
CA SER A 201 -15.26 15.88 -22.20
C SER A 201 -15.33 17.35 -21.76
N PHE A 202 -15.26 18.30 -22.70
CA PHE A 202 -15.31 19.75 -22.42
C PHE A 202 -16.46 20.18 -21.50
N ALA A 203 -17.64 19.55 -21.62
CA ALA A 203 -18.80 19.86 -20.78
C ALA A 203 -18.60 19.54 -19.29
N GLN A 204 -17.65 18.67 -18.96
CA GLN A 204 -17.30 18.30 -17.59
C GLN A 204 -16.14 19.15 -17.02
N ILE A 205 -15.44 19.91 -17.87
CA ILE A 205 -14.38 20.82 -17.44
C ILE A 205 -15.03 22.07 -16.84
N THR A 206 -15.05 22.14 -15.52
CA THR A 206 -15.65 23.25 -14.77
C THR A 206 -14.68 23.78 -13.71
N PRO A 207 -14.86 25.02 -13.20
CA PRO A 207 -14.12 25.48 -12.03
C PRO A 207 -14.29 24.57 -10.80
N ALA A 208 -15.45 23.91 -10.67
CA ALA A 208 -15.70 22.94 -9.60
C ALA A 208 -14.81 21.70 -9.73
N LEU A 209 -14.62 21.18 -10.95
CA LEU A 209 -13.70 20.08 -11.23
C LEU A 209 -12.26 20.45 -10.82
N VAL A 210 -11.78 21.63 -11.23
CA VAL A 210 -10.43 22.12 -10.89
C VAL A 210 -10.26 22.23 -9.38
N LYS A 211 -11.25 22.83 -8.69
CA LYS A 211 -11.25 22.93 -7.23
C LYS A 211 -11.19 21.55 -6.59
N ARG A 212 -12.03 20.60 -7.02
CA ARG A 212 -12.08 19.26 -6.46
C ARG A 212 -10.78 18.48 -6.68
N ALA A 213 -10.17 18.58 -7.86
CA ALA A 213 -8.89 17.95 -8.15
C ALA A 213 -7.78 18.44 -7.20
N ASN A 214 -7.74 19.74 -6.92
CA ASN A 214 -6.76 20.30 -5.98
C ASN A 214 -7.04 19.90 -4.53
N GLU A 215 -8.31 19.89 -4.09
CA GLU A 215 -8.69 19.40 -2.75
C GLU A 215 -8.30 17.93 -2.54
N LEU A 216 -8.55 17.08 -3.55
CA LEU A 216 -8.14 15.68 -3.49
C LEU A 216 -6.61 15.54 -3.50
N ALA A 217 -5.89 16.43 -4.20
CA ALA A 217 -4.43 16.42 -4.18
C ALA A 217 -3.87 16.73 -2.79
N GLU A 218 -4.42 17.74 -2.10
CA GLU A 218 -4.05 18.07 -0.72
C GLU A 218 -4.34 16.90 0.23
N GLN A 219 -5.46 16.21 0.04
CA GLN A 219 -5.78 15.01 0.83
C GLN A 219 -4.83 13.84 0.56
N ALA A 220 -4.48 13.60 -0.70
CA ALA A 220 -3.53 12.55 -1.08
C ALA A 220 -2.14 12.84 -0.49
N GLU A 221 -1.68 14.09 -0.53
CA GLU A 221 -0.42 14.50 0.09
C GLU A 221 -0.46 14.37 1.62
N GLY A 222 -1.57 14.78 2.25
CA GLY A 222 -1.77 14.56 3.70
C GLY A 222 -1.80 13.09 4.10
N ARG A 223 -2.04 12.18 3.15
CA ARG A 223 -1.98 10.73 3.34
C ARG A 223 -0.60 10.13 2.97
N GLY A 224 0.37 10.93 2.57
CA GLY A 224 1.68 10.45 2.10
C GLY A 224 1.64 9.82 0.70
N ASN A 225 0.55 10.03 -0.05
CA ASN A 225 0.38 9.54 -1.42
C ASN A 225 0.73 10.66 -2.42
N THR A 226 1.99 11.06 -2.39
CA THR A 226 2.58 12.10 -3.26
C THR A 226 2.36 11.87 -4.77
N PRO A 227 2.47 10.65 -5.33
CA PRO A 227 2.27 10.45 -6.78
C PRO A 227 0.85 10.78 -7.20
N THR A 228 -0.12 10.34 -6.40
CA THR A 228 -1.52 10.65 -6.64
C THR A 228 -1.78 12.14 -6.48
N ALA A 229 -1.18 12.79 -5.47
CA ALA A 229 -1.28 14.23 -5.27
C ALA A 229 -0.75 15.03 -6.48
N GLU A 230 0.42 14.69 -6.99
CA GLU A 230 1.02 15.31 -8.17
C GLU A 230 0.16 15.10 -9.42
N ARG A 231 -0.33 13.88 -9.61
CA ARG A 231 -1.20 13.54 -10.73
C ARG A 231 -2.50 14.32 -10.69
N LEU A 232 -3.11 14.45 -9.52
CA LEU A 232 -4.31 15.26 -9.30
C LEU A 232 -4.07 16.75 -9.56
N ARG A 233 -2.93 17.29 -9.11
CA ARG A 233 -2.53 18.68 -9.42
C ARG A 233 -2.33 18.89 -10.92
N GLN A 234 -1.74 17.91 -11.62
CA GLN A 234 -1.60 17.97 -13.07
C GLN A 234 -2.97 18.04 -13.75
N ILE A 235 -3.90 17.16 -13.37
CA ILE A 235 -5.28 17.17 -13.88
C ILE A 235 -5.94 18.53 -13.63
N GLY A 236 -5.81 19.07 -12.41
CA GLY A 236 -6.34 20.39 -12.04
C GLY A 236 -5.77 21.52 -12.90
N ARG A 237 -4.45 21.53 -13.15
CA ARG A 237 -3.80 22.53 -14.02
C ARG A 237 -4.25 22.42 -15.47
N GLU A 238 -4.32 21.20 -16.02
CA GLU A 238 -4.76 20.96 -17.40
C GLU A 238 -6.21 21.38 -17.60
N ALA A 239 -7.09 21.01 -16.67
CA ALA A 239 -8.50 21.41 -16.70
C ALA A 239 -8.64 22.93 -16.61
N GLY A 240 -7.88 23.57 -15.72
CA GLY A 240 -7.86 25.03 -15.57
C GLY A 240 -7.39 25.75 -16.84
N ALA A 241 -6.36 25.25 -17.50
CA ALA A 241 -5.86 25.81 -18.76
C ALA A 241 -6.88 25.70 -19.91
N MET A 242 -7.79 24.74 -19.88
CA MET A 242 -8.84 24.56 -20.89
C MET A 242 -10.10 25.41 -20.63
N LEU A 243 -10.19 26.09 -19.48
CA LEU A 243 -11.27 27.04 -19.18
C LEU A 243 -11.05 28.43 -19.81
N PHE A 244 -9.85 28.69 -20.33
CA PHE A 244 -9.43 29.97 -20.92
C PHE A 244 -8.95 29.79 -22.36
#